data_AF-A0A1B6KMY5-F1
#
_entry.id   AF-A0A1B6KMY5-F1
#
_cell.length_a   1.000
_cell.length_b   1.000
_cell.length_c   1.000
_cell.angle_alpha   90.00
_cell.angle_beta   90.00
_cell.angle_gamma   90.00
#
_symmetry.space_group_name_H-M   'P 1'
#
loop_
_entity.id
_entity.type
_entity.pdbx_description
1 polymer ?
#
loop_
_entity_poly.entity_id
_entity_poly.type
_entity_poly.pdbx_seq_one_letter_code
_entity_poly.pdbx_strand_id
1 'polypeptide(L)'
;MASEKHKKLASFIKGVHLNLRLQSRSVGAEQAWFQHCQQTDVLEKYAENMQLLATEFWKNNNSGGSDLCRINWVVNQCEEYFYKGGHINAAAKEDKLSARYLNRSIKQIEISEGVLQLLDVGSCYNPFSSFSMFEVTALDLMPATKDVIKCDFLSVNISSDTKTMKDPCLELPSEYFDIVVFSLLLEYLPSSDQRYTCCRNAYETLKPGGLLFILTPDSKHATANSRVMKGWRLALASLGFWRVSYQKLRHLHCMAYRKCVDLQVPRSWLQAQHCPERPETLMCIPQDYHEYRDTSADVTLPPERCDVDNDLLADIFSSLPDFDVFS
;
A
#
# COMPACT_ATOMS: atom_id res chain seq x y z
N MET A 1 -10.45 22.81 10.93
CA MET A 1 -11.39 21.88 11.62
C MET A 1 -12.23 21.19 10.56
N ALA A 2 -12.28 19.86 10.57
CA ALA A 2 -13.01 19.07 9.58
C ALA A 2 -14.53 19.33 9.62
N SER A 3 -15.17 19.40 8.45
CA SER A 3 -16.62 19.61 8.36
C SER A 3 -17.42 18.40 8.84
N GLU A 4 -18.71 18.60 9.17
CA GLU A 4 -19.59 17.50 9.59
C GLU A 4 -19.74 16.43 8.49
N LYS A 5 -19.78 16.85 7.22
CA LYS A 5 -19.80 15.93 6.07
C LYS A 5 -18.52 15.08 6.05
N HIS A 6 -17.36 15.70 6.23
CA HIS A 6 -16.07 15.02 6.28
C HIS A 6 -16.03 13.94 7.37
N LYS A 7 -16.42 14.30 8.60
CA LYS A 7 -16.44 13.38 9.75
C LYS A 7 -17.34 12.18 9.50
N LYS A 8 -18.52 12.38 8.91
CA LYS A 8 -19.46 11.30 8.57
C LYS A 8 -18.88 10.32 7.56
N LEU A 9 -18.29 10.83 6.47
CA LEU A 9 -17.65 10.00 5.45
C LEU A 9 -16.52 9.14 6.07
N ALA A 10 -15.60 9.79 6.81
CA ALA A 10 -14.49 9.11 7.46
C ALA A 10 -14.96 8.08 8.50
N SER A 11 -16.01 8.38 9.26
CA SER A 11 -16.56 7.46 10.26
C SER A 11 -17.15 6.20 9.63
N PHE A 12 -17.80 6.31 8.47
CA PHE A 12 -18.30 5.14 7.76
C PHE A 12 -17.17 4.21 7.31
N ILE A 13 -16.12 4.76 6.67
CA ILE A 13 -14.92 4.01 6.24
C ILE A 13 -14.29 3.27 7.43
N LYS A 14 -14.11 3.97 8.55
CA LYS A 14 -13.60 3.38 9.80
C LYS A 14 -14.48 2.24 10.31
N GLY A 15 -15.80 2.41 10.26
CA GLY A 15 -16.76 1.39 10.67
C GLY A 15 -16.62 0.09 9.86
N VAL A 16 -16.45 0.20 8.54
CA VAL A 16 -16.23 -0.95 7.66
C VAL A 16 -14.91 -1.66 8.01
N HIS A 17 -13.83 -0.90 8.19
CA HIS A 17 -12.51 -1.39 8.59
C HIS A 17 -12.52 -2.10 9.95
N LEU A 18 -13.27 -1.56 10.91
CA LEU A 18 -13.41 -2.12 12.24
C LEU A 18 -14.22 -3.42 12.19
N ASN A 19 -15.36 -3.41 11.47
CA ASN A 19 -16.21 -4.59 11.31
C ASN A 19 -15.43 -5.76 10.71
N LEU A 20 -14.69 -5.53 9.62
CA LEU A 20 -13.87 -6.56 8.98
C LEU A 20 -12.82 -7.16 9.94
N ARG A 21 -12.19 -6.33 10.79
CA ARG A 21 -11.25 -6.82 11.81
C ARG A 21 -11.92 -7.65 12.90
N LEU A 22 -13.09 -7.21 13.38
CA LEU A 22 -13.87 -7.96 14.38
C LEU A 22 -14.32 -9.31 13.81
N GLN A 23 -14.83 -9.32 12.57
CA GLN A 23 -15.20 -10.55 11.86
C GLN A 23 -13.99 -11.47 11.69
N SER A 24 -12.83 -10.94 11.26
CA SER A 24 -11.60 -11.71 11.10
C SER A 24 -11.15 -12.40 12.39
N ARG A 25 -11.40 -11.80 13.57
CA ARG A 25 -11.08 -12.41 14.87
C ARG A 25 -12.09 -13.50 15.26
N SER A 26 -13.34 -13.35 14.81
CA SER A 26 -14.43 -14.29 15.11
C SER A 26 -14.40 -15.53 14.22
N VAL A 27 -14.29 -15.36 12.90
CA VAL A 27 -14.42 -16.46 11.92
C VAL A 27 -13.12 -16.79 11.17
N GLY A 28 -12.02 -16.09 11.46
CA GLY A 28 -10.77 -16.19 10.72
C GLY A 28 -10.68 -15.23 9.54
N ALA A 29 -9.45 -14.85 9.16
CA ALA A 29 -9.20 -13.79 8.19
C ALA A 29 -9.68 -14.10 6.76
N GLU A 30 -9.50 -15.35 6.31
CA GLU A 30 -9.95 -15.81 4.99
C GLU A 30 -11.48 -15.77 4.88
N GLN A 31 -12.17 -16.36 5.86
CA GLN A 31 -13.63 -16.42 5.87
C GLN A 31 -14.26 -15.03 6.02
N ALA A 32 -13.67 -14.17 6.86
CA ALA A 32 -14.13 -12.79 7.02
C ALA A 32 -13.94 -11.98 5.73
N TRP A 33 -12.81 -12.13 5.03
CA TRP A 33 -12.59 -11.48 3.73
C TRP A 33 -13.60 -11.97 2.68
N PHE A 34 -13.81 -13.29 2.59
CA PHE A 34 -14.79 -13.86 1.66
C PHE A 34 -16.22 -13.32 1.89
N GLN A 35 -16.66 -13.22 3.15
CA GLN A 35 -17.96 -12.64 3.51
C GLN A 35 -18.01 -11.14 3.20
N HIS A 36 -16.93 -10.42 3.48
CA HIS A 36 -16.79 -9.00 3.21
C HIS A 36 -16.92 -8.66 1.72
N CYS A 37 -16.28 -9.45 0.85
CA CYS A 37 -16.36 -9.31 -0.61
C CYS A 37 -17.79 -9.49 -1.17
N GLN A 38 -18.72 -10.08 -0.40
CA GLN A 38 -20.12 -10.26 -0.80
C GLN A 38 -21.04 -9.11 -0.36
N GLN A 39 -20.55 -8.17 0.46
CA GLN A 39 -21.34 -7.06 0.98
C GLN A 39 -21.42 -5.90 -0.03
N THR A 40 -22.03 -6.13 -1.18
CA THR A 40 -22.09 -5.18 -2.32
C THR A 40 -22.53 -3.78 -1.88
N ASP A 41 -23.66 -3.64 -1.17
CA ASP A 41 -24.19 -2.34 -0.74
C ASP A 41 -23.22 -1.57 0.18
N VAL A 42 -22.51 -2.29 1.05
CA VAL A 42 -21.52 -1.71 1.96
C VAL A 42 -20.28 -1.25 1.18
N LEU A 43 -19.83 -2.06 0.22
CA LEU A 43 -18.66 -1.79 -0.61
C LEU A 43 -18.91 -0.65 -1.60
N GLU A 44 -20.10 -0.56 -2.20
CA GLU A 44 -20.49 0.56 -3.08
C GLU A 44 -20.48 1.87 -2.30
N LYS A 45 -21.13 1.90 -1.13
CA LYS A 45 -21.13 3.06 -0.25
C LYS A 45 -19.73 3.40 0.28
N TYR A 46 -18.89 2.39 0.50
CA TYR A 46 -17.47 2.59 0.86
C TYR A 46 -16.73 3.29 -0.27
N ALA A 47 -16.88 2.82 -1.51
CA ALA A 47 -16.23 3.38 -2.70
C ALA A 47 -16.66 4.83 -2.95
N GLU A 48 -17.97 5.12 -2.86
CA GLU A 48 -18.52 6.48 -2.96
C GLU A 48 -17.91 7.41 -1.89
N ASN A 49 -17.89 6.97 -0.63
CA ASN A 49 -17.35 7.77 0.47
C ASN A 49 -15.84 8.00 0.32
N MET A 50 -15.09 7.00 -0.15
CA MET A 50 -13.66 7.13 -0.44
C MET A 50 -13.40 8.14 -1.56
N GLN A 51 -14.18 8.08 -2.64
CA GLN A 51 -14.07 9.02 -3.76
C GLN A 51 -14.39 10.45 -3.32
N LEU A 52 -15.46 10.66 -2.54
CA LEU A 52 -15.83 11.97 -2.02
C LEU A 52 -14.75 12.54 -1.09
N LEU A 53 -14.21 11.74 -0.17
CA LEU A 53 -13.08 12.14 0.68
C LEU A 53 -11.88 12.58 -0.16
N ALA A 54 -11.54 11.80 -1.19
CA ALA A 54 -10.38 12.09 -2.00
C ALA A 54 -10.56 13.35 -2.88
N THR A 55 -11.73 13.51 -3.50
CA THR A 55 -11.96 14.56 -4.50
C THR A 55 -12.42 15.88 -3.91
N GLU A 56 -13.22 15.87 -2.83
CA GLU A 56 -13.74 17.09 -2.22
C GLU A 56 -12.90 17.60 -1.05
N PHE A 57 -12.19 16.72 -0.34
CA PHE A 57 -11.45 17.11 0.87
C PHE A 57 -9.94 17.04 0.65
N TRP A 58 -9.41 15.93 0.16
CA TRP A 58 -7.94 15.78 0.04
C TRP A 58 -7.32 16.60 -1.10
N LYS A 59 -7.99 16.71 -2.24
CA LYS A 59 -7.50 17.56 -3.34
C LYS A 59 -7.39 19.03 -2.93
N ASN A 60 -8.40 19.54 -2.22
CA ASN A 60 -8.46 20.94 -1.81
C ASN A 60 -7.40 21.28 -0.74
N ASN A 61 -7.08 20.35 0.17
CA ASN A 61 -6.06 20.59 1.18
C ASN A 61 -4.63 20.49 0.61
N ASN A 62 -4.41 19.78 -0.49
CA ASN A 62 -3.10 19.67 -1.13
C ASN A 62 -2.72 20.89 -2.01
N SER A 63 -3.59 21.91 -2.10
CA SER A 63 -3.35 23.14 -2.87
C SER A 63 -2.18 23.99 -2.34
N GLY A 64 -1.75 23.77 -1.10
CA GLY A 64 -0.71 24.53 -0.40
C GLY A 64 0.74 24.08 -0.61
N GLY A 65 0.99 23.00 -1.38
CA GLY A 65 2.35 22.56 -1.70
C GLY A 65 2.42 21.15 -2.30
N SER A 66 3.17 20.98 -3.39
CA SER A 66 3.36 19.71 -4.12
C SER A 66 3.92 18.57 -3.27
N ASP A 67 4.71 18.91 -2.26
CA ASP A 67 5.54 17.99 -1.47
C ASP A 67 4.75 17.19 -0.41
N LEU A 68 3.45 17.49 -0.28
CA LEU A 68 2.55 16.87 0.70
C LEU A 68 1.61 15.84 0.05
N CYS A 69 1.51 15.84 -1.28
CA CYS A 69 0.62 14.95 -2.01
C CYS A 69 1.29 13.59 -2.24
N ARG A 70 0.67 12.54 -1.68
CA ARG A 70 1.14 11.15 -1.82
C ARG A 70 1.26 10.69 -3.28
N ILE A 71 0.38 11.18 -4.16
CA ILE A 71 0.39 10.89 -5.61
C ILE A 71 1.63 11.55 -6.25
N ASN A 72 1.86 12.83 -5.99
CA ASN A 72 3.04 13.55 -6.49
C ASN A 72 4.33 12.93 -5.95
N TRP A 73 4.34 12.44 -4.71
CA TRP A 73 5.49 11.72 -4.18
C TRP A 73 5.81 10.49 -5.02
N VAL A 74 4.82 9.66 -5.37
CA VAL A 74 5.02 8.49 -6.26
C VAL A 74 5.53 8.94 -7.63
N VAL A 75 4.90 9.94 -8.25
CA VAL A 75 5.29 10.51 -9.55
C VAL A 75 6.76 10.95 -9.53
N ASN A 76 7.15 11.76 -8.54
CA ASN A 76 8.52 12.26 -8.39
C ASN A 76 9.51 11.11 -8.19
N GLN A 77 9.17 10.10 -7.37
CA GLN A 77 10.03 8.93 -7.19
C GLN A 77 10.19 8.13 -8.49
N CYS A 78 9.13 8.03 -9.31
CA CYS A 78 9.21 7.38 -10.61
C CYS A 78 10.12 8.17 -11.58
N GLU A 79 10.01 9.50 -11.63
CA GLU A 79 10.90 10.32 -12.45
C GLU A 79 12.37 10.16 -12.04
N GLU A 80 12.65 10.25 -10.73
CA GLU A 80 14.01 10.10 -10.21
C GLU A 80 14.58 8.70 -10.50
N TYR A 81 13.76 7.67 -10.35
CA TYR A 81 14.20 6.29 -10.54
C TYR A 81 14.35 5.91 -12.01
N PHE A 82 13.32 6.09 -12.82
CA PHE A 82 13.28 5.59 -14.20
C PHE A 82 13.98 6.53 -15.18
N TYR A 83 13.88 7.85 -15.03
CA TYR A 83 14.38 8.80 -16.03
C TYR A 83 15.65 9.56 -15.64
N LYS A 84 15.94 9.70 -14.33
CA LYS A 84 17.12 10.44 -13.84
C LYS A 84 18.23 9.52 -13.31
N GLY A 85 18.23 8.25 -13.74
CA GLY A 85 19.30 7.30 -13.44
C GLY A 85 19.27 6.71 -12.02
N GLY A 86 18.21 6.92 -11.23
CA GLY A 86 18.07 6.31 -9.91
C GLY A 86 18.09 4.77 -9.96
N HIS A 87 17.59 4.17 -11.04
CA HIS A 87 17.64 2.73 -11.27
C HIS A 87 19.08 2.20 -11.45
N ILE A 88 19.99 2.97 -12.05
CA ILE A 88 21.41 2.62 -12.19
C ILE A 88 22.07 2.53 -10.81
N ASN A 89 21.78 3.51 -9.95
CA ASN A 89 22.28 3.53 -8.57
C ASN A 89 21.73 2.34 -7.76
N ALA A 90 20.47 1.98 -7.97
CA ALA A 90 19.86 0.84 -7.30
C ALA A 90 20.45 -0.50 -7.78
N ALA A 91 20.69 -0.65 -9.09
CA ALA A 91 21.35 -1.81 -9.68
C ALA A 91 22.78 -1.98 -9.14
N ALA A 92 23.58 -0.91 -9.15
CA ALA A 92 24.94 -0.94 -8.59
C ALA A 92 24.96 -1.27 -7.09
N LYS A 93 23.93 -0.85 -6.34
CA LYS A 93 23.77 -1.22 -4.93
C LYS A 93 23.44 -2.70 -4.77
N GLU A 94 22.59 -3.26 -5.62
CA GLU A 94 22.28 -4.69 -5.64
C GLU A 94 23.54 -5.52 -5.95
N ASP A 95 24.35 -5.12 -6.92
CA ASP A 95 25.61 -5.80 -7.26
C ASP A 95 26.58 -5.84 -6.07
N LYS A 96 26.71 -4.73 -5.34
CA LYS A 96 27.52 -4.67 -4.12
C LYS A 96 27.01 -5.61 -3.03
N LEU A 97 25.68 -5.72 -2.89
CA LEU A 97 25.06 -6.63 -1.93
C LEU A 97 25.24 -8.09 -2.36
N SER A 98 25.13 -8.39 -3.66
CA SER A 98 25.40 -9.71 -4.21
C SER A 98 26.84 -10.13 -4.00
N ALA A 99 27.81 -9.26 -4.28
CA ALA A 99 29.21 -9.54 -3.99
C ALA A 99 29.43 -9.82 -2.49
N ARG A 100 28.76 -9.07 -1.61
CA ARG A 100 28.86 -9.23 -0.15
C ARG A 100 28.23 -10.52 0.37
N TYR A 101 27.03 -10.88 -0.06
CA TYR A 101 26.25 -11.97 0.54
C TYR A 101 26.30 -13.26 -0.27
N LEU A 102 26.58 -13.19 -1.58
CA LEU A 102 26.54 -14.32 -2.51
C LEU A 102 27.88 -14.58 -3.22
N ASN A 103 28.85 -13.67 -3.09
CA ASN A 103 30.15 -13.75 -3.77
C ASN A 103 30.04 -13.91 -5.30
N ARG A 104 29.05 -13.24 -5.92
CA ARG A 104 28.85 -13.24 -7.39
C ARG A 104 28.37 -11.89 -7.90
N SER A 105 28.62 -11.61 -9.18
CA SER A 105 28.02 -10.48 -9.90
C SER A 105 26.60 -10.83 -10.36
N ILE A 106 25.76 -9.81 -10.54
CA ILE A 106 24.43 -9.96 -11.14
C ILE A 106 24.50 -9.42 -12.56
N LYS A 107 23.90 -10.15 -13.49
CA LYS A 107 23.61 -9.60 -14.81
C LYS A 107 22.42 -8.66 -14.66
N GLN A 108 22.69 -7.37 -14.60
CA GLN A 108 21.64 -6.35 -14.54
C GLN A 108 20.82 -6.35 -15.84
N ILE A 109 19.56 -5.96 -15.70
CA ILE A 109 18.64 -5.81 -16.83
C ILE A 109 18.55 -4.34 -17.22
N GLU A 110 18.33 -4.10 -18.51
CA GLU A 110 17.99 -2.78 -19.00
C GLU A 110 16.54 -2.47 -18.65
N ILE A 111 16.31 -1.26 -18.14
CA ILE A 111 14.97 -0.76 -17.86
C ILE A 111 14.58 0.09 -19.07
N SER A 112 13.40 -0.19 -19.64
CA SER A 112 12.92 0.53 -20.81
C SER A 112 12.69 2.00 -20.46
N GLU A 113 13.24 2.90 -21.27
CA GLU A 113 12.91 4.31 -21.26
C GLU A 113 11.61 4.51 -22.07
N GLY A 114 10.55 5.00 -21.45
CA GLY A 114 9.25 5.17 -22.11
C GLY A 114 8.10 5.34 -21.13
N VAL A 115 6.87 5.23 -21.62
CA VAL A 115 5.66 5.23 -20.79
C VAL A 115 5.69 3.99 -19.88
N LEU A 116 5.50 4.20 -18.58
CA LEU A 116 5.61 3.17 -17.56
C LEU A 116 4.27 2.49 -17.33
N GLN A 117 4.27 1.15 -17.30
CA GLN A 117 3.10 0.35 -16.95
C GLN A 117 2.90 0.39 -15.44
N LEU A 118 1.85 1.09 -14.99
CA LEU A 118 1.53 1.28 -13.58
C LEU A 118 0.29 0.47 -13.19
N LEU A 119 0.43 -0.38 -12.17
CA LEU A 119 -0.69 -1.06 -11.52
C LEU A 119 -1.04 -0.34 -10.20
N ASP A 120 -2.21 0.28 -10.14
CA ASP A 120 -2.73 0.95 -8.94
C ASP A 120 -3.76 0.05 -8.24
N VAL A 121 -3.40 -0.54 -7.09
CA VAL A 121 -4.25 -1.52 -6.40
C VAL A 121 -4.98 -0.86 -5.24
N GLY A 122 -6.30 -0.99 -5.20
CA GLY A 122 -7.16 -0.22 -4.30
C GLY A 122 -7.29 1.23 -4.77
N SER A 123 -7.35 1.43 -6.09
CA SER A 123 -7.30 2.74 -6.72
C SER A 123 -8.52 3.60 -6.43
N CYS A 124 -9.68 2.96 -6.25
CA CYS A 124 -11.03 3.55 -6.12
C CYS A 124 -11.48 4.39 -7.33
N TYR A 125 -10.70 5.37 -7.78
CA TYR A 125 -11.06 6.37 -8.79
C TYR A 125 -9.94 6.74 -9.78
N ASN A 126 -8.87 5.94 -9.89
CA ASN A 126 -7.78 6.11 -10.88
C ASN A 126 -7.06 7.48 -10.86
N PRO A 127 -6.47 7.91 -9.73
CA PRO A 127 -5.80 9.21 -9.62
C PRO A 127 -4.57 9.38 -10.51
N PHE A 128 -3.94 8.29 -10.95
CA PHE A 128 -2.71 8.34 -11.75
C PHE A 128 -2.95 8.55 -13.25
N SER A 129 -4.20 8.41 -13.72
CA SER A 129 -4.56 8.58 -15.14
C SER A 129 -4.25 9.96 -15.72
N SER A 130 -4.10 10.99 -14.88
CA SER A 130 -3.77 12.35 -15.31
C SER A 130 -2.30 12.56 -15.68
N PHE A 131 -1.43 11.58 -15.44
CA PHE A 131 0.01 11.71 -15.68
C PHE A 131 0.42 10.97 -16.94
N SER A 132 0.90 11.70 -17.95
CA SER A 132 1.27 11.15 -19.26
C SER A 132 2.45 10.17 -19.25
N MET A 133 3.19 10.11 -18.15
CA MET A 133 4.29 9.14 -17.96
C MET A 133 3.78 7.72 -17.69
N PHE A 134 2.49 7.53 -17.39
CA PHE A 134 1.92 6.24 -17.01
C PHE A 134 0.89 5.73 -18.00
N GLU A 135 0.94 4.43 -18.27
CA GLU A 135 -0.20 3.65 -18.73
C GLU A 135 -0.75 2.90 -17.51
N VAL A 136 -1.93 3.33 -17.03
CA VAL A 136 -2.46 2.90 -15.74
C VAL A 136 -3.45 1.77 -15.89
N THR A 137 -3.19 0.67 -15.20
CA THR A 137 -4.19 -0.35 -14.84
C THR A 137 -4.63 -0.09 -13.41
N ALA A 138 -5.83 0.46 -13.23
CA ALA A 138 -6.39 0.71 -11.91
C ALA A 138 -7.31 -0.44 -11.49
N LEU A 139 -7.07 -1.02 -10.31
CA LEU A 139 -7.84 -2.11 -9.73
C LEU A 139 -8.49 -1.70 -8.42
N ASP A 140 -9.72 -2.15 -8.17
CA ASP A 140 -10.36 -2.05 -6.86
C ASP A 140 -11.31 -3.22 -6.61
N LEU A 141 -11.52 -3.59 -5.34
CA LEU A 141 -12.54 -4.57 -4.95
C LEU A 141 -13.95 -4.10 -5.33
N MET A 142 -14.20 -2.80 -5.21
CA MET A 142 -15.41 -2.14 -5.67
C MET A 142 -15.08 -0.77 -6.30
N PRO A 143 -15.01 -0.69 -7.64
CA PRO A 143 -14.74 0.56 -8.35
C PRO A 143 -15.73 1.68 -8.04
N ALA A 144 -15.25 2.91 -7.82
CA ALA A 144 -16.11 4.11 -7.79
C ALA A 144 -16.30 4.74 -9.18
N THR A 145 -15.43 4.41 -10.15
CA THR A 145 -15.47 4.91 -11.52
C THR A 145 -15.30 3.79 -12.53
N LYS A 146 -15.80 4.00 -13.75
CA LYS A 146 -15.84 2.96 -14.82
C LYS A 146 -14.48 2.61 -15.40
N ASP A 147 -13.47 3.45 -15.19
CA ASP A 147 -12.09 3.27 -15.63
C ASP A 147 -11.22 2.52 -14.61
N VAL A 148 -11.83 2.05 -13.51
CA VAL A 148 -11.21 1.17 -12.52
C VAL A 148 -11.82 -0.22 -12.67
N ILE A 149 -10.98 -1.24 -12.82
CA ILE A 149 -11.39 -2.62 -13.06
C ILE A 149 -11.69 -3.30 -11.72
N LYS A 150 -12.81 -4.02 -11.63
CA LYS A 150 -13.16 -4.77 -10.41
C LYS A 150 -12.22 -5.96 -10.24
N CYS A 151 -11.53 -6.06 -9.11
CA CYS A 151 -10.58 -7.13 -8.83
C CYS A 151 -10.39 -7.35 -7.32
N ASP A 152 -10.50 -8.60 -6.86
CA ASP A 152 -9.96 -8.98 -5.56
C ASP A 152 -8.49 -9.34 -5.71
N PHE A 153 -7.62 -8.38 -5.44
CA PHE A 153 -6.18 -8.55 -5.62
C PHE A 153 -5.57 -9.62 -4.69
N LEU A 154 -6.26 -10.08 -3.65
CA LEU A 154 -5.78 -11.20 -2.83
C LEU A 154 -5.95 -12.55 -3.52
N SER A 155 -6.99 -12.72 -4.33
CA SER A 155 -7.36 -14.00 -4.96
C SER A 155 -7.15 -14.04 -6.48
N VAL A 156 -6.67 -12.93 -7.07
CA VAL A 156 -6.37 -12.84 -8.49
C VAL A 156 -5.28 -13.85 -8.91
N ASN A 157 -5.49 -14.54 -10.02
CA ASN A 157 -4.48 -15.42 -10.60
C ASN A 157 -3.37 -14.60 -11.26
N ILE A 158 -2.13 -15.08 -11.21
CA ILE A 158 -1.00 -14.44 -11.89
C ILE A 158 -0.39 -15.45 -12.85
N SER A 159 -0.37 -15.12 -14.13
CA SER A 159 0.03 -16.03 -15.20
C SER A 159 0.85 -15.32 -16.27
N SER A 160 1.81 -16.03 -16.85
CA SER A 160 2.59 -15.54 -17.99
C SER A 160 1.79 -15.53 -19.30
N ASP A 161 0.69 -16.27 -19.37
CA ASP A 161 -0.14 -16.41 -20.56
C ASP A 161 -1.20 -15.30 -20.68
N THR A 162 -1.38 -14.51 -19.63
CA THR A 162 -2.35 -13.41 -19.57
C THR A 162 -1.96 -12.32 -20.57
N LYS A 163 -2.82 -12.08 -21.56
CA LYS A 163 -2.61 -11.04 -22.58
C LYS A 163 -3.53 -9.85 -22.43
N THR A 164 -4.67 -10.03 -21.78
CA THR A 164 -5.70 -9.02 -21.61
C THR A 164 -6.33 -9.10 -20.24
N MET A 165 -6.58 -7.95 -19.63
CA MET A 165 -7.25 -7.83 -18.35
C MET A 165 -8.74 -7.53 -18.60
N LYS A 166 -9.61 -8.37 -18.06
CA LYS A 166 -11.08 -8.24 -18.18
C LYS A 166 -11.65 -7.52 -16.96
N ASP A 167 -12.92 -7.12 -17.05
CA ASP A 167 -13.70 -6.62 -15.92
C ASP A 167 -14.90 -7.56 -15.66
N PRO A 168 -14.99 -8.24 -14.50
CA PRO A 168 -14.00 -8.26 -13.41
C PRO A 168 -12.69 -8.97 -13.82
N CYS A 169 -11.58 -8.51 -13.23
CA CYS A 169 -10.25 -9.08 -13.42
C CYS A 169 -10.07 -10.26 -12.47
N LEU A 170 -9.89 -11.45 -13.06
CA LEU A 170 -9.60 -12.69 -12.34
C LEU A 170 -8.16 -13.16 -12.55
N GLU A 171 -7.45 -12.54 -13.48
CA GLU A 171 -6.09 -12.93 -13.85
C GLU A 171 -5.29 -11.70 -14.29
N LEU A 172 -4.04 -11.62 -13.84
CA LEU A 172 -3.06 -10.59 -14.18
C LEU A 172 -1.83 -11.21 -14.86
N PRO A 173 -1.14 -10.44 -15.72
CA PRO A 173 0.12 -10.89 -16.31
C PRO A 173 1.25 -10.87 -15.28
N SER A 174 2.05 -11.94 -15.26
CA SER A 174 3.30 -11.99 -14.50
C SER A 174 4.37 -11.09 -15.12
N GLU A 175 5.19 -10.43 -14.31
CA GLU A 175 6.34 -9.61 -14.74
C GLU A 175 6.04 -8.60 -15.85
N TYR A 176 4.89 -7.93 -15.76
CA TYR A 176 4.41 -7.00 -16.77
C TYR A 176 4.54 -5.54 -16.37
N PHE A 177 4.30 -5.23 -15.10
CA PHE A 177 4.23 -3.84 -14.64
C PHE A 177 5.63 -3.33 -14.24
N ASP A 178 5.91 -2.08 -14.58
CA ASP A 178 7.10 -1.38 -14.11
C ASP A 178 6.90 -0.91 -12.67
N ILE A 179 5.65 -0.61 -12.30
CA ILE A 179 5.26 -0.02 -11.02
C ILE A 179 4.01 -0.73 -10.47
N VAL A 180 4.00 -1.00 -9.16
CA VAL A 180 2.81 -1.35 -8.39
C VAL A 180 2.66 -0.36 -7.23
N VAL A 181 1.45 0.17 -7.02
CA VAL A 181 1.17 1.13 -5.95
C VAL A 181 0.16 0.55 -4.97
N PHE A 182 0.53 0.55 -3.69
CA PHE A 182 -0.36 0.34 -2.55
C PHE A 182 -0.50 1.65 -1.77
N SER A 183 -1.53 2.43 -2.08
CA SER A 183 -1.85 3.66 -1.35
C SER A 183 -2.94 3.40 -0.32
N LEU A 184 -2.58 3.30 0.96
CA LEU A 184 -3.49 3.03 2.09
C LEU A 184 -4.21 1.67 2.01
N LEU A 185 -3.75 0.77 1.15
CA LEU A 185 -4.37 -0.53 0.89
C LEU A 185 -4.13 -1.53 2.01
N LEU A 186 -2.89 -1.61 2.52
CA LEU A 186 -2.52 -2.66 3.48
C LEU A 186 -3.27 -2.51 4.82
N GLU A 187 -3.71 -1.30 5.15
CA GLU A 187 -4.47 -0.99 6.35
C GLU A 187 -5.94 -1.42 6.24
N TYR A 188 -6.42 -1.69 5.03
CA TYR A 188 -7.75 -2.24 4.84
C TYR A 188 -7.80 -3.73 5.18
N LEU A 189 -6.74 -4.47 4.86
CA LEU A 189 -6.66 -5.91 5.06
C LEU A 189 -6.64 -6.25 6.56
N PRO A 190 -7.36 -7.29 7.03
CA PRO A 190 -7.49 -7.55 8.46
C PRO A 190 -6.33 -8.36 9.06
N SER A 191 -5.48 -9.00 8.27
CA SER A 191 -4.40 -9.86 8.77
C SER A 191 -3.03 -9.59 8.11
N SER A 192 -1.96 -9.93 8.84
CA SER A 192 -0.59 -9.78 8.34
C SER A 192 -0.32 -10.71 7.16
N ASP A 193 -0.89 -11.91 7.19
CA ASP A 193 -0.76 -12.88 6.11
C ASP A 193 -1.39 -12.37 4.81
N GLN A 194 -2.59 -11.79 4.86
CA GLN A 194 -3.21 -11.16 3.69
C GLN A 194 -2.39 -9.97 3.17
N ARG A 195 -1.84 -9.14 4.07
CA ARG A 195 -0.90 -8.06 3.66
C ARG A 195 0.33 -8.62 2.96
N TYR A 196 0.88 -9.72 3.46
CA TYR A 196 2.02 -10.40 2.85
C TYR A 196 1.67 -11.00 1.48
N THR A 197 0.51 -11.64 1.36
CA THR A 197 -0.04 -12.18 0.10
C THR A 197 -0.24 -11.07 -0.93
N CYS A 198 -0.77 -9.92 -0.52
CA CYS A 198 -0.86 -8.74 -1.38
C CYS A 198 0.52 -8.31 -1.90
N CYS A 199 1.55 -8.26 -1.03
CA CYS A 199 2.91 -7.96 -1.45
C CYS A 199 3.53 -9.05 -2.35
N ARG A 200 3.16 -10.32 -2.17
CA ARG A 200 3.57 -11.42 -3.06
C ARG A 200 2.99 -11.25 -4.46
N ASN A 201 1.70 -10.94 -4.55
CA ASN A 201 1.04 -10.70 -5.83
C ASN A 201 1.68 -9.51 -6.56
N ALA A 202 2.03 -8.43 -5.84
CA ALA A 202 2.82 -7.34 -6.42
C ALA A 202 4.21 -7.77 -6.91
N TYR A 203 4.89 -8.67 -6.18
CA TYR A 203 6.19 -9.20 -6.62
C TYR A 203 6.08 -9.99 -7.91
N GLU A 204 5.04 -10.81 -8.05
CA GLU A 204 4.83 -11.66 -9.22
C GLU A 204 4.39 -10.86 -10.46
N THR A 205 3.63 -9.77 -10.31
CA THR A 205 3.22 -8.91 -11.42
C THR A 205 4.28 -7.88 -11.83
N LEU A 206 5.21 -7.51 -10.93
CA LEU A 206 6.29 -6.57 -11.23
C LEU A 206 7.37 -7.19 -12.11
N LYS A 207 7.87 -6.43 -13.09
CA LYS A 207 9.13 -6.73 -13.76
C LYS A 207 10.29 -6.72 -12.75
N PRO A 208 11.33 -7.55 -12.94
CA PRO A 208 12.58 -7.35 -12.21
C PRO A 208 13.05 -5.89 -12.39
N GLY A 209 13.64 -5.29 -11.37
CA GLY A 209 14.03 -3.88 -11.39
C GLY A 209 12.88 -2.86 -11.25
N GLY A 210 11.62 -3.28 -11.35
CA GLY A 210 10.45 -2.44 -11.10
C GLY A 210 10.26 -2.04 -9.63
N LEU A 211 9.31 -1.13 -9.38
CA LEU A 211 9.06 -0.56 -8.06
C LEU A 211 7.69 -0.93 -7.48
N LEU A 212 7.70 -1.41 -6.24
CA LEU A 212 6.54 -1.44 -5.36
C LEU A 212 6.56 -0.20 -4.47
N PHE A 213 5.51 0.62 -4.55
CA PHE A 213 5.24 1.70 -3.63
C PHE A 213 4.27 1.28 -2.54
N ILE A 214 4.60 1.58 -1.28
CA ILE A 214 3.72 1.38 -0.13
C ILE A 214 3.59 2.70 0.61
N LEU A 215 2.39 3.25 0.64
CA LEU A 215 2.04 4.46 1.37
C LEU A 215 1.06 4.09 2.48
N THR A 216 1.55 4.05 3.71
CA THR A 216 0.80 3.66 4.91
C THR A 216 0.55 4.88 5.79
N PRO A 217 -0.63 5.03 6.41
CA PRO A 217 -0.88 6.07 7.37
C PRO A 217 0.03 5.90 8.60
N ASP A 218 0.58 7.00 9.07
CA ASP A 218 1.19 7.11 10.38
C ASP A 218 1.05 8.54 10.88
N SER A 219 0.32 8.70 11.97
CA SER A 219 0.15 9.97 12.66
C SER A 219 1.08 10.17 13.85
N LYS A 220 1.83 9.14 14.25
CA LYS A 220 2.75 9.23 15.37
C LYS A 220 4.11 9.80 14.91
N HIS A 221 4.95 10.15 15.88
CA HIS A 221 6.33 10.52 15.59
C HIS A 221 7.05 9.38 14.86
N ALA A 222 7.99 9.72 13.97
CA ALA A 222 8.59 8.80 12.99
C ALA A 222 9.20 7.51 13.56
N THR A 223 9.54 7.48 14.85
CA THR A 223 10.15 6.32 15.54
C THR A 223 9.13 5.41 16.23
N ALA A 224 7.88 5.87 16.43
CA ALA A 224 6.89 5.15 17.23
C ALA A 224 6.54 3.77 16.63
N ASN A 225 6.58 3.68 15.29
CA ASN A 225 6.31 2.46 14.54
C ASN A 225 7.57 1.82 13.95
N SER A 226 8.76 2.15 14.46
CA SER A 226 10.04 1.64 13.94
C SER A 226 10.14 0.11 13.94
N ARG A 227 9.55 -0.57 14.94
CA ARG A 227 9.47 -2.05 14.99
C ARG A 227 8.61 -2.60 13.85
N VAL A 228 7.48 -1.98 13.57
CA VAL A 228 6.58 -2.35 12.47
C VAL A 228 7.31 -2.17 11.13
N MET A 229 7.93 -1.02 10.91
CA MET A 229 8.70 -0.73 9.69
C MET A 229 9.90 -1.68 9.51
N LYS A 230 10.52 -2.13 10.62
CA LYS A 230 11.56 -3.18 10.58
C LYS A 230 10.97 -4.52 10.16
N GLY A 231 9.81 -4.92 10.71
CA GLY A 231 9.09 -6.13 10.32
C GLY A 231 8.77 -6.16 8.84
N TRP A 232 8.19 -5.07 8.32
CA TRP A 232 7.87 -4.95 6.88
C TRP A 232 9.09 -5.10 5.99
N ARG A 233 10.21 -4.48 6.37
CA ARG A 233 11.46 -4.61 5.61
C ARG A 233 11.94 -6.07 5.56
N LEU A 234 11.81 -6.83 6.65
CA LEU A 234 12.18 -8.24 6.70
C LEU A 234 11.24 -9.10 5.85
N ALA A 235 9.92 -8.86 5.98
CA ALA A 235 8.90 -9.54 5.19
C ALA A 235 9.11 -9.34 3.68
N LEU A 236 9.27 -8.09 3.23
CA LEU A 236 9.49 -7.75 1.83
C LEU A 236 10.83 -8.29 1.31
N ALA A 237 11.87 -8.32 2.14
CA ALA A 237 13.14 -8.95 1.76
C ALA A 237 13.00 -10.47 1.52
N SER A 238 12.10 -11.15 2.24
CA SER A 238 11.81 -12.57 2.00
C SER A 238 11.19 -12.84 0.63
N LEU A 239 10.42 -11.88 0.09
CA LEU A 239 9.82 -11.98 -1.24
C LEU A 239 10.84 -11.71 -2.35
N GLY A 240 11.85 -10.89 -2.08
CA GLY A 240 12.81 -10.46 -3.10
C GLY A 240 12.87 -8.95 -3.30
N PHE A 241 12.28 -8.16 -2.40
CA PHE A 241 12.31 -6.71 -2.49
C PHE A 241 13.48 -6.10 -1.72
N TRP A 242 13.98 -4.96 -2.22
CA TRP A 242 14.95 -4.13 -1.51
C TRP A 242 14.49 -2.67 -1.46
N ARG A 243 14.54 -2.05 -0.27
CA ARG A 243 14.12 -0.66 -0.11
C ARG A 243 15.10 0.31 -0.77
N VAL A 244 14.60 1.10 -1.71
CA VAL A 244 15.37 2.13 -2.43
C VAL A 244 15.06 3.53 -1.93
N SER A 245 13.84 3.79 -1.47
CA SER A 245 13.43 5.09 -0.92
C SER A 245 12.54 4.94 0.31
N TYR A 246 12.63 5.93 1.21
CA TYR A 246 11.78 6.07 2.39
C TYR A 246 11.65 7.55 2.74
N GLN A 247 10.43 8.02 2.93
CA GLN A 247 10.13 9.35 3.43
C GLN A 247 8.96 9.30 4.41
N LYS A 248 9.09 10.00 5.55
CA LYS A 248 7.96 10.25 6.45
C LYS A 248 7.35 11.59 6.05
N LEU A 249 6.11 11.57 5.56
CA LEU A 249 5.28 12.78 5.46
C LEU A 249 4.53 12.97 6.78
N ARG A 250 3.85 14.11 6.95
CA ARG A 250 3.12 14.45 8.19
C ARG A 250 2.26 13.29 8.72
N HIS A 251 1.48 12.67 7.83
CA HIS A 251 0.52 11.62 8.18
C HIS A 251 0.76 10.26 7.49
N LEU A 252 1.91 10.09 6.82
CA LEU A 252 2.21 8.90 6.02
C LEU A 252 3.66 8.45 6.17
N HIS A 253 3.92 7.15 6.12
CA HIS A 253 5.19 6.64 5.63
C HIS A 253 5.04 6.29 4.15
N CYS A 254 5.95 6.83 3.35
CA CYS A 254 6.05 6.55 1.92
C CYS A 254 7.33 5.73 1.68
N MET A 255 7.18 4.57 1.06
CA MET A 255 8.28 3.65 0.81
C MET A 255 8.27 3.19 -0.64
N ALA A 256 9.46 3.08 -1.23
CA ALA A 256 9.66 2.45 -2.53
C ALA A 256 10.61 1.27 -2.39
N TYR A 257 10.19 0.13 -2.91
CA TYR A 257 10.92 -1.12 -2.90
C TYR A 257 11.16 -1.58 -4.34
N ARG A 258 12.41 -1.86 -4.68
CA ARG A 258 12.78 -2.44 -5.96
C ARG A 258 12.61 -3.96 -5.90
N LYS A 259 11.99 -4.56 -6.91
CA LYS A 259 12.08 -6.02 -7.16
C LYS A 259 13.51 -6.33 -7.56
N CYS A 260 14.27 -7.02 -6.71
CA CYS A 260 15.64 -7.42 -7.02
C CYS A 260 15.66 -8.32 -8.27
N VAL A 261 16.69 -8.15 -9.10
CA VAL A 261 16.93 -9.03 -10.26
C VAL A 261 17.34 -10.40 -9.76
N ASP A 262 18.12 -10.45 -8.67
CA ASP A 262 18.46 -11.69 -7.99
C ASP A 262 17.80 -11.70 -6.60
N LEU A 263 16.68 -12.42 -6.50
CA LEU A 263 15.92 -12.57 -5.25
C LEU A 263 16.75 -13.17 -4.09
N GLN A 264 17.87 -13.84 -4.38
CA GLN A 264 18.75 -14.38 -3.34
C GLN A 264 19.49 -13.28 -2.57
N VAL A 265 19.66 -12.08 -3.15
CA VAL A 265 20.32 -10.96 -2.46
C VAL A 265 19.57 -10.53 -1.20
N PRO A 266 18.30 -10.09 -1.28
CA PRO A 266 17.55 -9.69 -0.09
C PRO A 266 17.29 -10.87 0.85
N ARG A 267 17.12 -12.09 0.34
CA ARG A 267 16.95 -13.31 1.16
C ARG A 267 18.21 -13.64 1.97
N SER A 268 19.39 -13.49 1.39
CA SER A 268 20.66 -13.72 2.11
C SER A 268 20.91 -12.63 3.16
N TRP A 269 20.56 -11.38 2.85
CA TRP A 269 20.55 -10.31 3.86
C TRP A 269 19.60 -10.63 5.03
N LEU A 270 18.40 -11.14 4.74
CA LEU A 270 17.42 -11.55 5.74
C LEU A 270 17.95 -12.68 6.62
N GLN A 271 18.57 -13.72 6.05
CA GLN A 271 19.21 -14.80 6.81
C GLN A 271 20.25 -14.25 7.80
N ALA A 272 21.07 -13.29 7.38
CA ALA A 272 22.04 -12.63 8.26
C ALA A 272 21.41 -11.82 9.40
N GLN A 273 20.12 -11.48 9.32
CA GLN A 273 19.41 -10.81 10.42
C GLN A 273 18.98 -11.77 11.53
N HIS A 274 19.12 -13.09 11.34
CA HIS A 274 18.71 -14.12 12.30
C HIS A 274 17.26 -13.95 12.78
N CYS A 275 16.36 -13.59 11.87
CA CYS A 275 14.94 -13.40 12.21
C CYS A 275 14.28 -14.77 12.43
N PRO A 276 13.74 -15.06 13.64
CA PRO A 276 13.11 -16.35 13.93
C PRO A 276 11.63 -16.41 13.51
N GLU A 277 11.03 -15.24 13.26
CA GLU A 277 9.62 -15.09 12.92
C GLU A 277 9.37 -15.43 11.44
N ARG A 278 8.18 -15.97 11.14
CA ARG A 278 7.78 -16.26 9.76
C ARG A 278 7.52 -14.93 9.02
N PRO A 279 7.97 -14.76 7.76
CA PRO A 279 7.79 -13.49 7.04
C PRO A 279 6.33 -13.00 6.95
N GLU A 280 5.38 -13.93 6.85
CA GLU A 280 3.93 -13.66 6.75
C GLU A 280 3.38 -13.02 8.04
N THR A 281 4.04 -13.24 9.18
CA THR A 281 3.66 -12.65 10.48
C THR A 281 4.31 -11.28 10.74
N LEU A 282 5.17 -10.80 9.83
CA LEU A 282 5.94 -9.56 10.02
C LEU A 282 5.30 -8.34 9.37
N MET A 283 4.34 -8.54 8.46
CA MET A 283 3.52 -7.47 7.86
C MET A 283 2.43 -6.98 8.82
N CYS A 284 2.74 -6.72 10.08
CA CYS A 284 1.77 -6.25 11.08
C CYS A 284 1.50 -4.75 10.96
N ILE A 285 0.36 -4.29 11.46
CA ILE A 285 0.04 -2.87 11.68
C ILE A 285 -0.30 -2.64 13.16
N PRO A 286 -0.23 -1.40 13.67
CA PRO A 286 -0.56 -1.12 15.08
C PRO A 286 -1.93 -1.67 15.53
N GLN A 287 -2.91 -1.71 14.63
CA GLN A 287 -4.28 -2.19 14.86
C GLN A 287 -4.35 -3.70 15.16
N ASP A 288 -3.33 -4.48 14.77
CA ASP A 288 -3.31 -5.92 15.03
C ASP A 288 -3.19 -6.21 16.53
N TYR A 289 -2.52 -5.32 17.26
CA TYR A 289 -2.25 -5.43 18.70
C TYR A 289 -3.37 -4.88 19.59
N HIS A 290 -4.46 -4.38 19.02
CA HIS A 290 -5.58 -3.89 19.80
C HIS A 290 -6.39 -5.03 20.41
N GLU A 291 -6.68 -4.91 21.70
CA GLU A 291 -7.71 -5.72 22.38
C GLU A 291 -9.09 -5.13 22.09
N TYR A 292 -9.74 -5.62 21.04
CA TYR A 292 -11.15 -5.34 20.81
C TYR A 292 -11.97 -6.26 21.73
N ARG A 293 -12.21 -5.86 22.99
CA ARG A 293 -13.06 -6.65 23.90
C ARG A 293 -14.48 -6.76 23.35
N ASP A 294 -15.09 -7.94 23.51
CA ASP A 294 -16.42 -8.32 23.00
C ASP A 294 -17.50 -7.27 23.30
N THR A 295 -17.85 -6.47 22.30
CA THR A 295 -19.04 -5.61 22.31
C THR A 295 -20.19 -6.34 21.63
N SER A 296 -20.75 -7.34 22.32
CA SER A 296 -22.03 -7.98 21.95
C SER A 296 -23.23 -7.41 22.72
N ALA A 297 -23.04 -6.32 23.48
CA ALA A 297 -24.13 -5.61 24.15
C ALA A 297 -23.85 -4.10 24.10
N ASP A 298 -24.80 -3.35 23.54
CA ASP A 298 -24.86 -1.88 23.43
C ASP A 298 -23.62 -1.18 22.82
N VAL A 299 -23.85 -0.49 21.70
CA VAL A 299 -22.88 0.45 21.11
C VAL A 299 -22.78 1.67 22.03
N THR A 300 -22.03 1.51 23.11
CA THR A 300 -21.21 2.55 23.69
C THR A 300 -19.78 2.08 23.49
N LEU A 301 -19.06 2.78 22.62
CA LEU A 301 -17.66 2.52 22.28
C LEU A 301 -16.87 2.22 23.58
N PRO A 302 -16.17 1.06 23.68
CA PRO A 302 -15.26 0.84 24.80
C PRO A 302 -14.19 1.93 24.81
N PRO A 303 -13.60 2.24 25.98
CA PRO A 303 -12.76 3.42 26.17
C PRO A 303 -11.55 3.36 25.25
N GLU A 304 -11.63 4.18 24.21
CA GLU A 304 -10.58 5.04 23.69
C GLU A 304 -9.11 4.60 23.88
N ARG A 305 -8.47 4.33 22.75
CA ARG A 305 -7.30 5.17 22.39
C ARG A 305 -7.69 6.61 22.73
N CYS A 306 -6.91 7.31 23.56
CA CYS A 306 -7.27 8.68 24.00
C CYS A 306 -7.81 9.48 22.82
N ASP A 307 -8.81 10.31 23.05
CA ASP A 307 -9.55 11.09 22.04
C ASP A 307 -8.59 11.72 21.01
N VAL A 308 -7.38 12.07 21.47
CA VAL A 308 -6.22 12.51 20.67
C VAL A 308 -5.81 11.57 19.53
N ASP A 309 -5.73 10.25 19.73
CA ASP A 309 -5.33 9.22 18.73
C ASP A 309 -6.48 8.92 17.73
N ASN A 310 -7.75 9.10 18.15
CA ASN A 310 -8.95 8.96 17.32
C ASN A 310 -9.23 10.21 16.49
N ASP A 311 -9.00 11.38 17.08
CA ASP A 311 -8.85 12.66 16.41
C ASP A 311 -7.65 12.61 15.47
N LEU A 312 -6.55 11.91 15.80
CA LEU A 312 -5.39 11.77 14.91
C LEU A 312 -5.65 10.91 13.66
N LEU A 313 -6.50 9.88 13.75
CA LEU A 313 -6.94 9.11 12.58
C LEU A 313 -8.04 9.84 11.82
N ALA A 314 -8.93 10.55 12.54
CA ALA A 314 -9.84 11.49 11.90
C ALA A 314 -9.04 12.55 11.15
N ASP A 315 -7.98 13.10 11.71
CA ASP A 315 -6.97 14.02 11.17
C ASP A 315 -6.09 13.34 10.09
N ILE A 316 -5.73 12.06 10.14
CA ILE A 316 -5.08 11.41 8.98
C ILE A 316 -6.01 11.44 7.76
N PHE A 317 -7.30 11.18 7.98
CA PHE A 317 -8.31 11.29 6.94
C PHE A 317 -8.84 12.73 6.76
N SER A 318 -8.53 13.68 7.66
CA SER A 318 -9.12 15.04 7.71
C SER A 318 -8.18 16.24 7.80
N SER A 319 -6.90 15.99 7.94
CA SER A 319 -5.78 16.92 8.09
C SER A 319 -4.58 16.51 7.22
N LEU A 320 -4.82 15.86 6.08
CA LEU A 320 -3.96 16.14 4.93
C LEU A 320 -4.00 17.67 4.72
N PRO A 321 -2.85 18.31 4.54
CA PRO A 321 -2.44 19.39 5.42
C PRO A 321 -3.22 20.68 5.24
N ASP A 322 -3.76 21.15 6.36
CA ASP A 322 -3.95 22.57 6.66
C ASP A 322 -2.71 23.08 7.43
N PHE A 323 -2.21 24.23 6.98
CA PHE A 323 -1.26 25.19 7.56
C PHE A 323 0.27 24.96 7.47
N ASP A 324 0.87 25.83 6.64
CA ASP A 324 1.91 26.83 6.91
C ASP A 324 2.68 26.73 8.23
N VAL A 325 4.01 26.54 8.16
CA VAL A 325 4.98 27.16 9.07
C VAL A 325 6.35 27.22 8.36
N PHE A 326 6.65 28.33 7.68
CA PHE A 326 8.00 28.87 7.78
C PHE A 326 8.15 29.43 9.19
N SER A 327 8.85 28.67 10.01
CA SER A 327 9.62 29.07 11.19
C SER A 327 10.65 27.99 11.42
#